data_AF-A0A8J2R9P4-F1
#
_entry.id   AF-A0A8J2R9P4-F1
#
_cell.length_a   1.000
_cell.length_b   1.000
_cell.length_c   1.000
_cell.angle_alpha   90.00
_cell.angle_beta   90.00
_cell.angle_gamma   90.00
#
_symmetry.space_group_name_H-M   'P 1'
#
loop_
_entity.id
_entity.type
_entity.pdbx_description
1 polymer ?
#
loop_
_entity_poly.entity_id
_entity_poly.type
_entity_poly.pdbx_seq_one_letter_code
_entity_poly.pdbx_strand_id
1 'polypeptide(L)'
;MGKGIFAEEKEVMCYVACIMKMANAIKNNKLNYEAAIKQADLLLPDEIKEPAKEAITACKKARTDQEIRRWFLQLAVECSKEHPVTKEELQMLKDHKIPDDKNVKCLMACVFRKVDWLDSNGMFKVDSAYKLSEEEYPDDKTKLDNAKNLYSLCEKGRVICELYVGQIK
;
A
#
# COMPACT_ATOMS: atom_id res chain seq x y z
N MET A 1 25.48 5.13 10.89
CA MET A 1 24.69 5.62 9.74
C MET A 1 25.48 5.71 8.43
N GLY A 2 26.83 5.79 8.42
CA GLY A 2 27.63 5.97 7.19
C GLY A 2 27.66 4.84 6.15
N LYS A 3 26.87 3.75 6.32
CA LYS A 3 26.71 2.68 5.32
C LYS A 3 25.31 2.65 4.69
N GLY A 4 24.43 3.59 5.04
CA GLY A 4 23.04 3.60 4.57
C GLY A 4 22.15 2.47 5.15
N ILE A 5 22.69 1.62 6.03
CA ILE A 5 21.93 0.59 6.72
C ILE A 5 21.29 1.23 7.96
N PHE A 6 19.97 1.39 7.91
CA PHE A 6 19.18 1.78 9.08
C PHE A 6 18.91 0.52 9.91
N ALA A 7 19.17 0.59 11.22
CA ALA A 7 18.77 -0.50 12.10
C ALA A 7 17.24 -0.56 12.13
N GLU A 8 16.67 -1.76 11.91
CA GLU A 8 15.23 -2.00 11.90
C GLU A 8 14.64 -2.15 13.31
N GLU A 9 15.43 -1.87 14.34
CA GLU A 9 14.97 -1.85 15.71
C GLU A 9 13.94 -0.74 15.91
N LYS A 10 12.82 -1.07 16.55
CA LYS A 10 11.69 -0.15 16.76
C LYS A 10 12.14 1.14 17.42
N GLU A 11 13.06 1.05 18.38
CA GLU A 11 13.64 2.17 19.12
C GLU A 11 14.38 3.13 18.18
N VAL A 12 15.18 2.59 17.25
CA VAL A 12 15.92 3.39 16.26
C VAL A 12 14.98 4.03 15.25
N MET A 13 13.99 3.29 14.74
CA MET A 13 12.97 3.86 13.85
C MET A 13 12.18 4.98 14.54
N CYS A 14 11.79 4.79 15.80
CA CYS A 14 11.10 5.81 16.58
C CYS A 14 11.98 7.05 16.81
N TYR A 15 13.28 6.86 17.08
CA TYR A 15 14.23 7.96 17.24
C TYR A 15 14.40 8.75 15.95
N VAL A 16 14.60 8.07 14.81
CA VAL A 16 14.71 8.72 13.50
C VAL A 16 13.41 9.46 13.15
N ALA A 17 12.25 8.84 13.38
CA ALA A 17 10.96 9.49 13.18
C ALA A 17 10.79 10.74 14.08
N CYS A 18 11.29 10.71 15.31
CA CYS A 18 11.30 11.86 16.21
C CYS A 18 12.14 13.01 15.62
N ILE A 19 13.38 12.73 15.19
CA ILE A 19 14.25 13.73 14.55
C ILE A 19 13.56 14.33 13.32
N MET A 20 13.04 13.50 12.42
CA MET A 20 12.40 13.99 11.19
C MET A 20 11.13 14.83 11.47
N LYS A 21 10.40 14.54 12.56
CA LYS A 21 9.27 15.36 13.01
C LYS A 21 9.71 16.68 13.61
N MET A 22 10.73 16.70 14.47
CA MET A 22 11.31 17.93 15.01
C MET A 22 11.88 18.81 13.91
N ALA A 23 12.46 18.17 12.90
CA ALA A 23 12.96 18.79 11.70
C ALA A 23 11.81 19.31 10.80
N ASN A 24 10.54 18.98 11.07
CA ASN A 24 9.41 19.31 10.21
C ASN A 24 9.55 18.73 8.77
N ALA A 25 10.43 17.74 8.59
CA ALA A 25 10.56 16.94 7.38
C ALA A 25 9.40 15.95 7.23
N ILE A 26 8.76 15.54 8.33
CA ILE A 26 7.54 14.72 8.32
C ILE A 26 6.42 15.44 9.07
N LYS A 27 5.26 15.59 8.43
CA LYS A 27 4.03 16.12 9.00
C LYS A 27 2.85 15.22 8.65
N ASN A 28 2.00 14.88 9.63
CA ASN A 28 0.86 13.97 9.43
C ASN A 28 1.25 12.63 8.77
N ASN A 29 2.39 12.06 9.19
CA ASN A 29 2.99 10.86 8.62
C ASN A 29 3.37 10.95 7.13
N LYS A 30 3.39 12.16 6.54
CA LYS A 30 3.81 12.40 5.16
C LYS A 30 5.06 13.29 5.11
N LEU A 31 5.94 13.00 4.17
CA LEU A 31 7.11 13.82 3.90
C LEU A 31 6.71 15.23 3.46
N ASN A 32 7.18 16.24 4.18
CA ASN A 32 7.14 17.63 3.75
C ASN A 32 8.34 17.89 2.84
N TYR A 33 8.16 17.64 1.54
CA TYR A 33 9.22 17.67 0.55
C TYR A 33 10.07 18.94 0.58
N GLU A 34 9.44 20.12 0.62
CA GLU A 34 10.16 21.40 0.60
C GLU A 34 11.00 21.59 1.86
N ALA A 35 10.44 21.29 3.04
CA ALA A 35 11.17 21.37 4.29
C ALA A 35 12.33 20.36 4.34
N ALA A 36 12.10 19.13 3.88
CA ALA A 36 13.11 18.08 3.84
C ALA A 36 14.27 18.43 2.90
N ILE A 37 13.99 18.93 1.69
CA ILE A 37 15.03 19.40 0.75
C ILE A 37 15.82 20.56 1.36
N LYS A 38 15.13 21.56 1.94
CA LYS A 38 15.80 22.70 2.59
C LYS A 38 16.70 22.26 3.74
N GLN A 39 16.31 21.24 4.49
CA GLN A 39 17.14 20.70 5.56
C GLN A 39 18.33 19.91 5.05
N ALA A 40 18.17 19.17 3.95
CA ALA A 40 19.30 18.55 3.27
C ALA A 40 20.32 19.62 2.83
N ASP A 41 19.87 20.73 2.26
CA ASP A 41 20.74 21.83 1.84
C ASP A 41 21.50 22.49 3.00
N LEU A 42 20.84 22.70 4.14
CA LEU A 42 21.39 23.44 5.28
C LEU A 42 22.27 22.59 6.20
N LEU A 43 21.95 21.30 6.36
CA LEU A 43 22.54 20.45 7.39
C LEU A 43 23.48 19.37 6.86
N LEU A 44 23.33 18.96 5.61
CA LEU A 44 24.15 17.89 5.04
C LEU A 44 25.39 18.46 4.36
N PRO A 45 26.56 17.81 4.55
CA PRO A 45 27.77 18.16 3.84
C PRO A 45 27.64 17.78 2.35
N ASP A 46 28.44 18.42 1.49
CA ASP A 46 28.28 18.38 0.04
C ASP A 46 28.39 16.96 -0.54
N GLU A 47 29.14 16.06 0.11
CA GLU A 47 29.36 14.69 -0.36
C GLU A 47 28.10 13.83 -0.30
N ILE A 48 27.15 14.12 0.59
CA ILE A 48 25.91 13.33 0.76
C ILE A 48 24.64 14.14 0.49
N LYS A 49 24.77 15.44 0.20
CA LYS A 49 23.66 16.35 -0.04
C LYS A 49 22.82 15.93 -1.24
N GLU A 50 23.43 15.72 -2.40
CA GLU A 50 22.71 15.32 -3.61
C GLU A 50 22.11 13.91 -3.50
N PRO A 51 22.84 12.87 -3.06
CA PRO A 51 22.24 11.56 -2.79
C PRO A 51 21.05 11.61 -1.83
N ALA A 52 21.12 12.46 -0.79
CA ALA A 52 20.01 12.62 0.15
C ALA A 52 18.80 13.31 -0.47
N LYS A 53 18.99 14.30 -1.34
CA LYS A 53 17.89 14.93 -2.09
C LYS A 53 17.21 13.96 -3.02
N GLU A 54 17.97 13.13 -3.73
CA GLU A 54 17.40 12.07 -4.59
C GLU A 54 16.53 11.10 -3.78
N ALA A 55 17.01 10.68 -2.61
CA ALA A 55 16.24 9.85 -1.69
C ALA A 55 14.97 10.56 -1.19
N ILE A 56 15.05 11.86 -0.84
CA ILE A 56 13.89 12.68 -0.45
C ILE A 56 12.86 12.75 -1.60
N THR A 57 13.31 12.91 -2.84
CA THR A 57 12.45 12.93 -4.03
C THR A 57 11.80 11.58 -4.30
N ALA A 58 12.51 10.48 -4.10
CA ALA A 58 11.93 9.15 -4.19
C ALA A 58 10.85 8.93 -3.10
N CYS A 59 11.16 9.28 -1.85
CA CYS A 59 10.22 9.19 -0.73
C CYS A 59 8.96 10.05 -0.91
N LYS A 60 9.02 11.15 -1.68
CA LYS A 60 7.82 11.96 -2.00
C LYS A 60 6.79 11.17 -2.82
N LYS A 61 7.25 10.24 -3.67
CA LYS A 61 6.38 9.46 -4.57
C LYS A 61 5.76 8.24 -3.88
N ALA A 62 6.44 7.69 -2.87
CA ALA A 62 5.93 6.57 -2.10
C ALA A 62 4.66 6.96 -1.33
N ARG A 63 3.61 6.14 -1.42
CA ARG A 63 2.40 6.33 -0.61
C ARG A 63 2.62 5.76 0.78
N THR A 64 2.06 6.45 1.76
CA THR A 64 1.90 5.88 3.10
C THR A 64 0.84 4.78 3.09
N ASP A 65 0.90 3.84 4.05
CA ASP A 65 -0.16 2.84 4.25
C ASP A 65 -1.56 3.49 4.36
N GLN A 66 -1.64 4.69 4.96
CA GLN A 66 -2.90 5.44 5.08
C GLN A 66 -3.41 5.94 3.73
N GLU A 67 -2.52 6.35 2.82
CA GLU A 67 -2.86 6.77 1.46
C GLU A 67 -3.26 5.58 0.60
N ILE A 68 -2.56 4.45 0.72
CA ILE A 68 -2.94 3.19 0.04
C ILE A 68 -4.33 2.75 0.50
N ARG A 69 -4.59 2.73 1.81
CA ARG A 69 -5.93 2.44 2.38
C ARG A 69 -6.98 3.42 1.88
N ARG A 70 -6.70 4.71 1.87
CA ARG A 70 -7.64 5.74 1.38
C ARG A 70 -7.95 5.55 -0.10
N TRP A 71 -6.97 5.22 -0.91
CA TRP A 71 -7.15 4.94 -2.33
C TRP A 71 -8.05 3.72 -2.55
N PHE A 72 -7.80 2.60 -1.86
CA PHE A 72 -8.70 1.44 -1.92
C PHE A 72 -10.12 1.76 -1.42
N LEU A 73 -10.26 2.59 -0.38
CA LEU A 73 -11.57 3.04 0.09
C LEU A 73 -12.31 3.88 -0.97
N GLN A 74 -11.60 4.73 -1.71
CA GLN A 74 -12.20 5.50 -2.81
C GLN A 74 -12.68 4.59 -3.94
N LEU A 75 -11.91 3.58 -4.31
CA LEU A 75 -12.32 2.56 -5.27
C LEU A 75 -13.55 1.79 -4.78
N ALA A 76 -13.59 1.45 -3.48
CA ALA A 76 -14.75 0.80 -2.87
C ALA A 76 -15.99 1.70 -2.93
N VAL A 77 -15.88 3.00 -2.61
CA VAL A 77 -16.99 3.96 -2.74
C VAL A 77 -17.47 4.10 -4.19
N GLU A 78 -16.57 3.99 -5.15
CA GLU A 78 -16.94 3.98 -6.56
C GLU A 78 -17.72 2.72 -6.93
N CYS A 79 -17.20 1.55 -6.56
CA CYS A 79 -17.84 0.25 -6.80
C CYS A 79 -19.16 0.09 -6.03
N SER A 80 -19.34 0.76 -4.90
CA SER A 80 -20.57 0.66 -4.10
C SER A 80 -21.79 1.30 -4.79
N LYS A 81 -21.57 2.06 -5.87
CA LYS A 81 -22.67 2.57 -6.72
C LYS A 81 -23.39 1.43 -7.45
N GLU A 82 -22.67 0.39 -7.84
CA GLU A 82 -23.21 -0.80 -8.53
C GLU A 82 -23.48 -1.95 -7.56
N HIS A 83 -22.70 -2.04 -6.50
CA HIS A 83 -22.79 -3.08 -5.48
C HIS A 83 -23.02 -2.43 -4.12
N PRO A 84 -24.26 -1.99 -3.82
CA PRO A 84 -24.56 -1.26 -2.61
C PRO A 84 -24.30 -2.13 -1.38
N VAL A 85 -23.54 -1.56 -0.45
CA VAL A 85 -23.21 -2.15 0.86
C VAL A 85 -23.59 -1.18 1.96
N THR A 86 -23.87 -1.73 3.14
CA THR A 86 -24.19 -0.97 4.35
C THR A 86 -22.93 -0.32 4.94
N LYS A 87 -23.14 0.65 5.84
CA LYS A 87 -22.02 1.28 6.56
C LYS A 87 -21.34 0.28 7.50
N GLU A 88 -22.11 -0.64 8.05
CA GLU A 88 -21.68 -1.72 8.93
C GLU A 88 -20.74 -2.67 8.18
N GLU A 89 -21.11 -3.08 6.95
CA GLU A 89 -20.25 -3.91 6.09
C GLU A 89 -18.97 -3.17 5.68
N LEU A 90 -19.05 -1.88 5.35
CA LEU A 90 -17.86 -1.06 5.08
C LEU A 90 -16.95 -0.95 6.31
N GLN A 91 -17.52 -0.90 7.51
CA GLN A 91 -16.74 -0.89 8.75
C GLN A 91 -16.08 -2.25 9.00
N MET A 92 -16.78 -3.35 8.77
CA MET A 92 -16.20 -4.70 8.83
C MET A 92 -15.02 -4.83 7.87
N LEU A 93 -15.14 -4.34 6.64
CA LEU A 93 -14.05 -4.35 5.66
C LEU A 93 -12.83 -3.52 6.13
N LYS A 94 -13.04 -2.36 6.76
CA LYS A 94 -11.96 -1.57 7.38
C LYS A 94 -11.27 -2.32 8.53
N ASP A 95 -12.02 -3.15 9.24
CA ASP A 95 -11.53 -3.99 10.33
C ASP A 95 -10.98 -5.34 9.83
N HIS A 96 -10.75 -5.47 8.52
CA HIS A 96 -10.22 -6.66 7.84
C HIS A 96 -11.11 -7.91 8.01
N LYS A 97 -12.41 -7.71 8.21
CA LYS A 97 -13.42 -8.75 8.23
C LYS A 97 -14.19 -8.70 6.92
N ILE A 98 -14.32 -9.84 6.25
CA ILE A 98 -15.09 -9.96 5.02
C ILE A 98 -16.46 -10.55 5.40
N PRO A 99 -17.55 -9.74 5.38
CA PRO A 99 -18.91 -10.25 5.53
C PRO A 99 -19.24 -11.34 4.52
N ASP A 100 -20.03 -12.32 4.94
CA ASP A 100 -20.62 -13.32 4.02
C ASP A 100 -21.85 -12.75 3.32
N ASP A 101 -21.64 -11.68 2.54
CA ASP A 101 -22.68 -10.99 1.77
C ASP A 101 -22.33 -10.98 0.27
N LYS A 102 -23.34 -11.11 -0.58
CA LYS A 102 -23.15 -11.17 -2.04
C LYS A 102 -22.67 -9.84 -2.61
N ASN A 103 -23.23 -8.72 -2.17
CA ASN A 103 -22.83 -7.40 -2.64
C ASN A 103 -21.43 -7.04 -2.15
N VAL A 104 -21.04 -7.43 -0.93
CA VAL A 104 -19.68 -7.27 -0.42
C VAL A 104 -18.67 -8.03 -1.29
N LYS A 105 -18.97 -9.26 -1.68
CA LYS A 105 -18.11 -10.03 -2.60
C LYS A 105 -18.01 -9.39 -3.98
N CYS A 106 -19.14 -8.93 -4.54
CA CYS A 106 -19.16 -8.21 -5.82
C CYS A 106 -18.40 -6.88 -5.74
N LEU A 107 -18.52 -6.14 -4.63
CA LEU A 107 -17.78 -4.91 -4.36
C LEU A 107 -16.27 -5.17 -4.40
N MET A 108 -15.79 -6.21 -3.70
CA MET A 108 -14.38 -6.58 -3.71
C MET A 108 -13.91 -6.99 -5.10
N ALA A 109 -14.70 -7.77 -5.84
CA ALA A 109 -14.39 -8.15 -7.21
C ALA A 109 -14.28 -6.92 -8.13
N CYS A 110 -15.19 -5.94 -8.00
CA CYS A 110 -15.11 -4.68 -8.74
C CYS A 110 -13.82 -3.91 -8.41
N VAL A 111 -13.47 -3.78 -7.13
CA VAL A 111 -12.23 -3.10 -6.70
C VAL A 111 -10.99 -3.80 -7.27
N PHE A 112 -10.92 -5.13 -7.17
CA PHE A 112 -9.79 -5.90 -7.69
C PHE A 112 -9.69 -5.85 -9.21
N ARG A 113 -10.81 -5.81 -9.94
CA ARG A 113 -10.79 -5.59 -11.40
C ARG A 113 -10.29 -4.20 -11.77
N LYS A 114 -10.66 -3.16 -11.01
CA LYS A 114 -10.20 -1.78 -11.26
C LYS A 114 -8.67 -1.62 -11.10
N VAL A 115 -8.05 -2.42 -10.24
CA VAL A 115 -6.59 -2.46 -10.08
C VAL A 115 -5.92 -3.59 -10.87
N ASP A 116 -6.67 -4.24 -11.77
CA ASP A 116 -6.20 -5.32 -12.64
C ASP A 116 -5.67 -6.56 -11.87
N TRP A 117 -6.13 -6.80 -10.65
CA TRP A 117 -5.76 -7.96 -9.82
C TRP A 117 -6.66 -9.18 -10.03
N LEU A 118 -7.79 -9.00 -10.71
CA LEU A 118 -8.76 -10.05 -10.96
C LEU A 118 -9.15 -10.02 -12.43
N ASP A 119 -9.05 -11.16 -13.10
CA ASP A 119 -9.45 -11.28 -14.51
C ASP A 119 -10.97 -11.46 -14.67
N SER A 120 -11.42 -11.62 -15.92
CA SER A 120 -12.84 -11.84 -16.23
C SER A 120 -13.41 -13.11 -15.61
N ASN A 121 -12.58 -14.15 -15.44
CA ASN A 121 -12.95 -15.46 -14.91
C ASN A 121 -12.96 -15.49 -13.36
N GLY A 122 -12.55 -14.40 -12.71
CA GLY A 122 -12.42 -14.35 -11.26
C GLY A 122 -11.12 -14.98 -10.75
N MET A 123 -10.11 -15.10 -11.62
CA MET A 123 -8.78 -15.58 -11.26
C MET A 123 -7.87 -14.41 -10.88
N PHE A 124 -7.09 -14.61 -9.83
CA PHE A 124 -6.16 -13.61 -9.33
C PHE A 124 -4.94 -13.46 -10.25
N LYS A 125 -4.60 -12.21 -10.61
CA LYS A 125 -3.47 -11.87 -11.48
C LYS A 125 -2.23 -11.54 -10.64
N VAL A 126 -1.39 -12.54 -10.39
CA VAL A 126 -0.17 -12.40 -9.57
C VAL A 126 0.74 -11.30 -10.08
N ASP A 127 1.02 -11.27 -11.39
CA ASP A 127 1.95 -10.31 -11.98
C ASP A 127 1.47 -8.85 -11.78
N SER A 128 0.17 -8.60 -11.99
CA SER A 128 -0.42 -7.28 -11.78
C SER A 128 -0.41 -6.86 -10.31
N ALA A 129 -0.65 -7.80 -9.38
CA ALA A 129 -0.57 -7.53 -7.95
C ALA A 129 0.86 -7.28 -7.47
N TYR A 130 1.81 -8.04 -8.02
CA TYR A 130 3.21 -7.90 -7.68
C TYR A 130 3.79 -6.59 -8.22
N LYS A 131 3.43 -6.18 -9.44
CA LYS A 131 3.83 -4.90 -10.00
C LYS A 131 3.46 -3.71 -9.11
N LEU A 132 2.24 -3.68 -8.58
CA LEU A 132 1.84 -2.64 -7.64
C LEU A 132 2.69 -2.68 -6.36
N SER A 133 3.07 -3.88 -5.90
CA SER A 133 3.94 -4.03 -4.72
C SER A 133 5.35 -3.50 -4.97
N GLU A 134 5.93 -3.78 -6.15
CA GLU A 134 7.23 -3.24 -6.56
C GLU A 134 7.21 -1.72 -6.69
N GLU A 135 6.11 -1.14 -7.18
CA GLU A 135 5.94 0.31 -7.30
C GLU A 135 5.80 1.00 -5.93
N GLU A 136 5.09 0.40 -4.98
CA GLU A 136 4.86 0.97 -3.65
C GLU A 136 5.98 0.69 -2.64
N TYR A 137 6.67 -0.44 -2.79
CA TYR A 137 7.69 -0.92 -1.84
C TYR A 137 8.99 -1.34 -2.56
N PRO A 138 9.58 -0.51 -3.43
CA PRO A 138 10.74 -0.89 -4.24
C PRO A 138 11.96 -1.32 -3.42
N ASP A 139 12.09 -0.79 -2.20
CA ASP A 139 13.25 -0.99 -1.33
C ASP A 139 13.02 -2.04 -0.22
N ASP A 140 11.80 -2.57 -0.05
CA ASP A 140 11.46 -3.52 1.02
C ASP A 140 11.42 -4.96 0.48
N LYS A 141 12.61 -5.54 0.28
CA LYS A 141 12.77 -6.90 -0.27
C LYS A 141 12.01 -7.96 0.54
N THR A 142 12.03 -7.86 1.87
CA THR A 142 11.31 -8.80 2.75
C THR A 142 9.81 -8.76 2.50
N LYS A 143 9.24 -7.57 2.36
CA LYS A 143 7.81 -7.40 2.06
C LYS A 143 7.47 -7.85 0.64
N LEU A 144 8.34 -7.59 -0.34
CA LEU A 144 8.17 -8.09 -1.71
C LEU A 144 8.21 -9.63 -1.76
N ASP A 145 9.17 -10.27 -1.09
CA ASP A 145 9.26 -11.73 -1.04
C ASP A 145 8.02 -12.35 -0.36
N ASN A 146 7.58 -11.76 0.76
CA ASN A 146 6.36 -12.17 1.44
C ASN A 146 5.11 -11.98 0.57
N ALA A 147 5.01 -10.85 -0.15
CA ALA A 147 3.90 -10.57 -1.05
C ALA A 147 3.87 -11.58 -2.21
N LYS A 148 5.01 -11.87 -2.82
CA LYS A 148 5.12 -12.87 -3.90
C LYS A 148 4.67 -14.25 -3.44
N ASN A 149 5.12 -14.67 -2.26
CA ASN A 149 4.71 -15.93 -1.66
C ASN A 149 3.20 -15.95 -1.43
N LEU A 150 2.63 -14.91 -0.81
CA LEU A 150 1.18 -14.79 -0.58
C LEU A 150 0.38 -14.82 -1.88
N TYR A 151 0.74 -14.03 -2.87
CA TYR A 151 0.02 -13.94 -4.14
C TYR A 151 0.06 -15.25 -4.93
N SER A 152 1.17 -15.98 -4.88
CA SER A 152 1.24 -17.32 -5.49
C SER A 152 0.30 -18.34 -4.83
N LEU A 153 -0.03 -18.15 -3.54
CA LEU A 153 -1.04 -18.94 -2.86
C LEU A 153 -2.45 -18.51 -3.28
N CYS A 154 -2.68 -17.22 -3.53
CA CYS A 154 -3.96 -16.70 -4.04
C CYS A 154 -4.24 -17.11 -5.49
N GLU A 155 -3.21 -17.40 -6.28
CA GLU A 155 -3.35 -17.96 -7.63
C GLU A 155 -3.72 -19.44 -7.61
N LYS A 156 -3.06 -20.22 -6.74
CA LYS A 156 -3.26 -21.68 -6.61
C LYS A 156 -4.51 -22.02 -5.82
N GLY A 157 -4.79 -21.23 -4.79
CA GLY A 157 -6.01 -21.31 -4.03
C GLY A 157 -7.12 -20.70 -4.85
N ARG A 158 -8.12 -21.50 -5.22
CA ARG A 158 -9.44 -21.06 -5.73
C ARG A 158 -10.24 -20.27 -4.67
N VAL A 159 -9.57 -19.43 -3.89
CA VAL A 159 -10.08 -18.80 -2.69
C VAL A 159 -10.59 -17.43 -3.11
N ILE A 160 -11.83 -17.41 -3.60
CA ILE A 160 -12.92 -16.45 -3.29
C ILE A 160 -14.02 -16.51 -4.38
N CYS A 161 -13.71 -16.85 -5.65
CA CYS A 161 -14.71 -16.83 -6.73
C CYS A 161 -15.43 -18.17 -7.03
N GLU A 162 -14.82 -19.33 -6.78
CA GLU A 162 -15.47 -20.62 -7.14
C GLU A 162 -16.69 -20.99 -6.28
N LEU A 163 -16.91 -20.38 -5.12
CA LEU A 163 -18.15 -20.61 -4.37
C LEU A 163 -19.39 -19.97 -5.02
N TYR A 164 -19.25 -19.09 -6.01
CA TYR A 164 -20.39 -18.36 -6.59
C TYR A 164 -20.42 -18.19 -8.11
N VAL A 165 -19.37 -18.58 -8.86
CA VAL A 165 -19.48 -18.65 -10.34
C VAL A 165 -20.52 -19.72 -10.76
N GLY A 166 -20.75 -20.74 -9.91
CA GLY A 166 -21.81 -21.73 -10.10
C GLY A 166 -23.23 -21.30 -9.70
N GLN A 167 -23.43 -20.09 -9.17
CA GLN A 167 -24.76 -19.53 -8.83
C GLN A 167 -25.17 -18.35 -9.73
N ILE A 168 -24.44 -18.13 -10.82
CA ILE A 168 -24.85 -17.26 -11.94
C ILE A 168 -25.27 -18.14 -13.12
N LYS A 169 -26.14 -19.11 -12.83
CA LYS A 169 -27.15 -19.65 -13.73
C LYS A 169 -28.41 -19.89 -12.93
#